data_AF-A0A0F9TY34-F1
#
_entry.id   AF-A0A0F9TY34-F1
#
_cell.length_a   1.000
_cell.length_b   1.000
_cell.length_c   1.000
_cell.angle_alpha   90.00
_cell.angle_beta   90.00
_cell.angle_gamma   90.00
#
_symmetry.space_group_name_H-M   'P 1'
#
loop_
_entity.id
_entity.type
_entity.pdbx_description
1 polymer ?
#
loop_
_entity_poly.entity_id
_entity_poly.type
_entity_poly.pdbx_seq_one_letter_code
_entity_poly.pdbx_strand_id
1 'polypeptide(L)'
;MAAITELRERWAPVAGFGGFYEVSDRGQVRSHHRGGRPLRIIYRKRDDRPYVNLCAHGERKLRAVYHLVLEAFVGPCPDGLEACHEDGDVRNNCLQNLRWDTKAANEADKLRHGTRSRGERHGMSKLEPQDVKIIRSQQPQDWSAAKELGEAFGVDPGTILHIWSRKTWRHI
;
A
#
# COMPACT_ATOMS: atom_id res chain seq x y z
N MET A 1 -18.90 -25.47 29.02
CA MET A 1 -18.58 -24.10 29.45
C MET A 1 -17.54 -23.53 28.49
N ALA A 2 -17.97 -23.02 27.34
CA ALA A 2 -17.06 -22.41 26.36
C ALA A 2 -16.46 -21.15 26.98
N ALA A 3 -15.14 -21.14 27.12
CA ALA A 3 -14.42 -20.03 27.72
C ALA A 3 -14.60 -18.78 26.84
N ILE A 4 -15.19 -17.74 27.41
CA ILE A 4 -15.13 -16.38 26.89
C ILE A 4 -13.70 -15.88 27.15
N THR A 5 -12.72 -16.46 26.46
CA THR A 5 -11.32 -16.05 26.58
C THR A 5 -11.10 -14.89 25.61
N GLU A 6 -11.40 -13.70 26.12
CA GLU A 6 -10.82 -12.40 25.80
C GLU A 6 -10.97 -11.81 24.37
N LEU A 7 -12.05 -11.05 24.20
CA LEU A 7 -12.21 -9.95 23.22
C LEU A 7 -11.36 -8.69 23.56
N ARG A 8 -10.35 -8.81 24.42
CA ARG A 8 -9.55 -7.67 24.90
C ARG A 8 -8.37 -7.42 23.96
N GLU A 9 -8.15 -6.16 23.65
CA GLU A 9 -6.98 -5.69 22.90
C GLU A 9 -5.70 -6.10 23.64
N ARG A 10 -4.81 -6.81 22.94
CA ARG A 10 -3.54 -7.27 23.50
C ARG A 10 -2.48 -6.23 23.22
N TRP A 11 -1.57 -6.03 24.16
CA TRP A 11 -0.45 -5.09 24.07
C TRP A 11 0.86 -5.86 24.19
N ALA A 12 1.83 -5.51 23.37
CA ALA A 12 3.15 -6.11 23.35
C ALA A 12 4.25 -5.03 23.27
N PRO A 13 5.41 -5.25 23.90
CA PRO A 13 6.50 -4.29 23.88
C PRO A 13 7.07 -4.12 22.47
N VAL A 14 7.45 -2.90 22.12
CA VAL A 14 8.15 -2.64 20.87
C VAL A 14 9.65 -2.98 21.02
N ALA A 15 10.11 -3.98 20.28
CA ALA A 15 11.51 -4.43 20.32
C ALA A 15 12.50 -3.32 19.92
N GLY A 16 13.61 -3.22 20.66
CA GLY A 16 14.68 -2.25 20.40
C GLY A 16 14.46 -0.85 21.00
N PHE A 17 13.42 -0.65 21.82
CA PHE A 17 13.11 0.66 22.44
C PHE A 17 13.02 0.60 23.98
N GLY A 18 13.79 -0.30 24.61
CA GLY A 18 14.00 -0.29 26.06
C GLY A 18 12.74 -0.51 26.91
N GLY A 19 11.68 -1.09 26.35
CA GLY A 19 10.41 -1.29 27.05
C GLY A 19 9.58 -0.02 27.26
N PHE A 20 9.93 1.10 26.63
CA PHE A 20 9.22 2.37 26.82
C PHE A 20 7.95 2.52 25.96
N TYR A 21 7.74 1.61 25.03
CA TYR A 21 6.62 1.64 24.09
C TYR A 21 6.00 0.27 23.95
N GLU A 22 4.69 0.28 23.76
CA GLU A 22 3.91 -0.91 23.43
C GLU A 22 3.05 -0.62 22.20
N VAL A 23 2.82 -1.68 21.43
CA VAL A 23 1.89 -1.70 20.31
C VAL A 23 0.80 -2.72 20.58
N SER A 24 -0.42 -2.40 20.19
CA SER A 24 -1.56 -3.29 20.33
C SER A 24 -1.82 -4.11 19.08
N ASP A 25 -2.52 -5.23 19.24
CA ASP A 25 -2.99 -6.05 18.11
C ASP A 25 -4.09 -5.37 17.27
N ARG A 26 -4.53 -4.16 17.66
CA ARG A 26 -5.42 -3.28 16.87
C ARG A 26 -4.69 -2.08 16.26
N GLY A 27 -3.36 -2.04 16.33
CA GLY A 27 -2.56 -1.00 15.70
C GLY A 27 -2.48 0.32 16.50
N GLN A 28 -2.79 0.31 17.79
CA GLN A 28 -2.52 1.45 18.66
C GLN A 28 -1.09 1.38 19.19
N VAL A 29 -0.43 2.52 19.37
CA VAL A 29 0.91 2.57 19.96
C VAL A 29 0.88 3.53 21.15
N ARG A 30 1.46 3.14 22.29
CA ARG A 30 1.51 3.96 23.50
C ARG A 30 2.93 4.09 24.05
N SER A 31 3.13 5.06 24.95
CA SER A 31 4.43 5.25 25.62
C SER A 31 4.31 5.32 27.13
N HIS A 32 5.18 4.58 27.82
CA HIS A 32 5.31 4.61 29.28
C HIS A 32 5.98 5.89 29.79
N HIS A 33 6.80 6.57 28.98
CA HIS A 33 7.28 7.92 29.33
C HIS A 33 6.13 8.93 29.50
N ARG A 34 4.95 8.63 28.93
CA ARG A 34 3.75 9.46 29.01
C ARG A 34 2.63 8.77 29.79
N GLY A 35 2.97 7.90 30.74
CA GLY A 35 2.00 7.20 31.59
C GLY A 35 1.09 6.25 30.82
N GLY A 36 1.58 5.64 29.73
CA GLY A 36 0.81 4.70 28.92
C GLY A 36 -0.17 5.36 27.93
N ARG A 37 -0.03 6.67 27.66
CA ARG A 37 -0.89 7.36 26.69
C ARG A 37 -0.59 6.97 25.25
N PRO A 38 -1.61 6.91 24.37
CA PRO A 38 -1.42 6.71 22.94
C PRO A 38 -0.50 7.77 22.32
N LEU A 39 0.29 7.35 21.33
CA LEU A 39 1.12 8.22 20.51
C LEU A 39 0.29 8.91 19.43
N ARG A 40 0.72 10.10 19.03
CA ARG A 40 0.16 10.78 17.87
C ARG A 40 0.56 10.03 16.60
N ILE A 41 -0.44 9.64 15.81
CA ILE A 41 -0.24 9.10 14.47
C ILE A 41 0.19 10.21 13.51
N ILE A 42 1.10 9.87 12.60
CA ILE A 42 1.63 10.74 11.55
C ILE A 42 1.29 10.10 10.22
N TYR A 43 0.60 10.84 9.36
CA TYR A 43 0.36 10.46 7.97
C TYR A 43 1.32 11.23 7.07
N ARG A 44 2.01 10.50 6.19
CA ARG A 44 2.90 11.10 5.19
C ARG A 44 2.13 11.27 3.89
N LYS A 45 2.40 12.36 3.15
CA LYS A 45 1.75 12.66 1.87
C LYS A 45 1.95 11.59 0.78
N ARG A 46 2.92 10.68 0.93
CA ARG A 46 3.33 9.75 -0.12
C ARG A 46 2.52 8.46 -0.16
N ASP A 47 2.13 7.93 1.00
CA ASP A 47 1.69 6.53 1.12
C ASP A 47 0.47 6.32 2.03
N ASP A 48 -0.04 7.38 2.66
CA ASP A 48 -1.23 7.37 3.52
C ASP A 48 -1.18 6.34 4.68
N ARG A 49 0.00 5.81 4.95
CA ARG A 49 0.26 4.83 6.02
C ARG A 49 0.41 5.57 7.36
N PRO A 50 -0.08 4.99 8.46
CA PRO A 50 0.14 5.55 9.79
C PRO A 50 1.54 5.24 10.31
N TYR A 51 2.20 6.27 10.81
CA TYR A 51 3.51 6.22 11.44
C TYR A 51 3.48 6.79 12.85
N VAL A 52 4.45 6.40 13.67
CA VAL A 52 4.73 6.98 14.98
C VAL A 52 6.21 7.30 15.12
N ASN A 53 6.53 8.32 15.91
CA ASN A 53 7.90 8.60 16.33
C ASN A 53 8.18 7.88 17.65
N LEU A 54 9.20 7.02 17.65
CA LEU A 54 9.73 6.35 18.82
C LEU A 54 11.11 6.90 19.13
N CYS A 55 11.47 7.05 20.41
CA CYS A 55 12.78 7.52 20.81
C CYS A 55 13.55 6.39 21.51
N ALA A 56 14.81 6.17 21.12
CA ALA A 56 15.73 5.28 21.82
C ALA A 56 17.12 5.92 21.80
N HIS A 57 17.81 5.91 22.94
CA HIS A 57 19.18 6.45 23.07
C HIS A 57 19.35 7.90 22.55
N GLY A 58 18.35 8.76 22.77
CA GLY A 58 18.38 10.15 22.31
C GLY A 58 18.02 10.36 20.84
N GLU A 59 17.85 9.29 20.06
CA GLU A 59 17.48 9.36 18.64
C GLU A 59 16.00 9.10 18.41
N ARG A 60 15.40 9.87 17.50
CA ARG A 60 14.01 9.70 17.09
C ARG A 60 13.93 8.88 15.81
N LYS A 61 13.20 7.77 15.84
CA LYS A 61 12.95 6.87 14.71
C LYS A 61 11.48 6.90 14.33
N LEU A 62 11.21 7.17 13.05
CA LEU A 62 9.87 7.06 12.48
C LEU A 62 9.61 5.59 12.12
N ARG A 63 8.58 4.99 12.71
CA ARG A 63 8.22 3.58 12.48
C ARG A 63 6.78 3.48 11.96
N ALA A 64 6.56 2.59 11.01
CA ALA A 64 5.24 2.32 10.47
C ALA A 64 4.47 1.40 11.44
N VAL A 65 3.19 1.68 11.67
CA VAL A 65 2.41 0.95 12.68
C VAL A 65 2.28 -0.53 12.35
N TYR A 66 1.96 -0.90 11.09
CA TYR A 66 1.86 -2.31 10.69
C TYR A 66 3.14 -3.12 10.95
N HIS A 67 4.33 -2.51 10.76
CA HIS A 67 5.61 -3.17 11.08
C HIS A 67 5.70 -3.45 12.58
N LEU A 68 5.34 -2.47 13.42
CA LEU A 68 5.38 -2.64 14.87
C LEU A 68 4.45 -3.78 15.31
N VAL A 69 3.23 -3.83 14.77
CA VAL A 69 2.26 -4.89 15.05
C VAL A 69 2.81 -6.25 14.66
N LEU A 70 3.29 -6.42 13.42
CA LEU A 70 3.83 -7.70 12.96
C LEU A 70 5.08 -8.11 13.74
N GLU A 71 6.02 -7.20 13.97
CA GLU A 71 7.24 -7.49 14.73
C GLU A 71 6.94 -7.92 16.18
N ALA A 72 5.93 -7.33 16.81
CA ALA A 72 5.60 -7.62 18.21
C ALA A 72 4.78 -8.90 18.40
N PHE A 73 3.90 -9.25 17.44
CA PHE A 73 2.97 -10.38 17.59
C PHE A 73 3.27 -11.60 16.71
N VAL A 74 4.03 -11.41 15.62
CA VAL A 74 4.44 -12.49 14.69
C VAL A 74 5.94 -12.72 14.77
N GLY A 75 6.73 -11.65 14.80
CA GLY A 75 8.19 -11.69 14.83
C GLY A 75 8.82 -10.81 13.74
N PRO A 76 10.16 -10.72 13.71
CA PRO A 76 10.87 -9.89 12.74
C PRO A 76 10.52 -10.29 11.31
N CYS A 77 10.53 -9.32 10.40
CA CYS A 77 10.32 -9.59 8.97
C CYS A 77 11.36 -10.59 8.46
N PRO A 78 10.94 -11.75 7.94
CA PRO A 78 11.86 -12.68 7.29
C PRO A 78 12.44 -12.08 6.01
N ASP A 79 13.62 -12.55 5.61
CA ASP A 79 14.29 -12.10 4.40
C ASP A 79 13.43 -12.32 3.15
N GLY A 80 13.34 -11.30 2.29
CA GLY A 80 12.58 -11.35 1.04
C GLY A 80 11.06 -11.20 1.19
N LEU A 81 10.55 -11.01 2.42
CA LEU A 81 9.14 -10.75 2.67
C LEU A 81 8.86 -9.26 2.89
N GLU A 82 7.59 -8.90 2.79
CA GLU A 82 7.06 -7.58 3.09
C GLU A 82 5.74 -7.70 3.85
N ALA A 83 5.34 -6.63 4.53
CA ALA A 83 4.06 -6.60 5.19
C ALA A 83 2.94 -6.38 4.17
N CYS A 84 1.90 -7.20 4.27
CA CYS A 84 0.72 -7.14 3.41
C CYS A 84 -0.53 -6.86 4.23
N HIS A 85 -1.46 -6.12 3.62
CA HIS A 85 -2.80 -5.83 4.16
C HIS A 85 -3.82 -6.69 3.41
N GLU A 86 -4.52 -7.55 4.13
CA GLU A 86 -5.45 -8.52 3.54
C GLU A 86 -6.66 -7.87 2.86
N ASP A 87 -7.11 -6.73 3.38
CA ASP A 87 -8.23 -5.94 2.84
C ASP A 87 -7.82 -4.85 1.84
N GLY A 88 -6.52 -4.62 1.66
CA GLY A 88 -5.99 -3.55 0.82
C GLY A 88 -6.06 -2.15 1.43
N ASP A 89 -6.58 -1.99 2.65
CA ASP A 89 -6.60 -0.71 3.38
C ASP A 89 -5.34 -0.56 4.25
N VAL A 90 -4.43 0.30 3.80
CA VAL A 90 -3.17 0.61 4.49
C VAL A 90 -3.35 1.25 5.88
N ARG A 91 -4.57 1.70 6.21
CA ARG A 91 -4.93 2.28 7.52
C ARG A 91 -5.47 1.24 8.49
N ASN A 92 -5.94 0.07 8.02
CA ASN A 92 -6.36 -1.03 8.87
C ASN A 92 -5.14 -1.85 9.34
N ASN A 93 -4.57 -1.45 10.48
CA ASN A 93 -3.35 -2.05 11.04
C ASN A 93 -3.65 -3.08 12.14
N CYS A 94 -4.86 -3.67 12.13
CA CYS A 94 -5.17 -4.78 13.03
C CYS A 94 -4.32 -6.01 12.67
N LEU A 95 -3.79 -6.72 13.66
CA LEU A 95 -2.95 -7.91 13.46
C LEU A 95 -3.59 -8.93 12.51
N GLN A 96 -4.89 -9.16 12.64
CA GLN A 96 -5.65 -10.09 11.78
C GLN A 96 -5.69 -9.69 10.30
N ASN A 97 -5.42 -8.42 9.99
CA ASN A 97 -5.35 -7.88 8.63
C ASN A 97 -3.92 -7.87 8.08
N LEU A 98 -2.92 -8.24 8.89
CA LEU A 98 -1.51 -8.11 8.56
C LEU A 98 -0.83 -9.48 8.49
N ARG A 99 0.10 -9.62 7.54
CA ARG A 99 1.00 -10.77 7.45
C ARG A 99 2.33 -10.41 6.81
N TRP A 100 3.36 -11.19 7.08
CA TRP A 100 4.56 -11.23 6.25
C TRP A 100 4.28 -12.12 5.04
N ASP A 101 4.53 -11.62 3.84
CA ASP A 101 4.34 -12.37 2.61
C ASP A 101 5.31 -11.91 1.53
N THR A 102 5.35 -12.64 0.42
CA THR A 102 6.18 -12.30 -0.71
C THR A 102 5.65 -11.07 -1.44
N LYS A 103 6.56 -10.34 -2.09
CA LYS A 103 6.19 -9.26 -3.00
C LYS A 103 5.22 -9.68 -4.10
N ALA A 104 5.36 -10.90 -4.60
CA ALA A 104 4.47 -11.44 -5.63
C ALA A 104 3.03 -11.60 -5.11
N ALA A 105 2.86 -12.11 -3.89
CA ALA A 105 1.55 -12.22 -3.24
C ALA A 105 0.92 -10.84 -2.99
N ASN A 106 1.69 -9.87 -2.50
CA ASN A 106 1.18 -8.51 -2.30
C ASN A 106 0.75 -7.82 -3.61
N GLU A 107 1.47 -8.04 -4.71
CA GLU A 107 1.05 -7.56 -6.04
C GLU A 107 -0.22 -8.28 -6.54
N ALA A 108 -0.40 -9.56 -6.20
CA ALA A 108 -1.63 -10.29 -6.48
C ALA A 108 -2.81 -9.74 -5.66
N ASP A 109 -2.59 -9.35 -4.40
CA ASP A 109 -3.59 -8.67 -3.58
C ASP A 109 -3.99 -7.32 -4.20
N LYS A 110 -3.03 -6.51 -4.63
CA LYS A 110 -3.35 -5.24 -5.33
C LYS A 110 -4.21 -5.44 -6.58
N LEU A 111 -4.00 -6.56 -7.29
CA LEU A 111 -4.86 -6.93 -8.41
C LEU A 111 -6.26 -7.32 -7.95
N ARG A 112 -6.36 -8.18 -6.92
CA ARG A 112 -7.62 -8.64 -6.34
C ARG A 112 -8.47 -7.49 -5.77
N HIS A 113 -7.84 -6.57 -5.05
CA HIS A 113 -8.49 -5.38 -4.46
C HIS A 113 -8.72 -4.26 -5.49
N GLY A 114 -8.19 -4.41 -6.70
CA GLY A 114 -8.26 -3.37 -7.73
C GLY A 114 -7.42 -2.11 -7.41
N THR A 115 -6.52 -2.16 -6.44
CA THR A 115 -5.68 -1.02 -6.02
C THR A 115 -4.39 -0.87 -6.85
N ARG A 116 -4.11 -1.81 -7.76
CA ARG A 116 -2.96 -1.71 -8.66
C ARG A 116 -3.06 -0.47 -9.55
N SER A 117 -2.04 0.37 -9.50
CA SER A 117 -1.90 1.54 -10.39
C SER A 117 -1.71 1.07 -11.83
N ARG A 118 -2.74 1.25 -12.65
CA ARG A 118 -2.76 0.92 -14.09
C ARG A 118 -3.79 1.81 -14.80
N GLY A 119 -3.61 2.02 -16.11
CA GLY A 119 -4.54 2.83 -16.90
C GLY A 119 -4.65 4.25 -16.32
N GLU A 120 -5.87 4.71 -16.12
CA GLU A 120 -6.20 6.03 -15.58
C GLU A 120 -5.72 6.23 -14.14
N ARG A 121 -5.51 5.14 -13.38
CA ARG A 121 -4.96 5.20 -12.02
C ARG A 121 -3.44 5.36 -11.99
N HIS A 122 -2.78 5.32 -13.16
CA HIS A 122 -1.35 5.59 -13.24
C HIS A 122 -1.12 7.09 -13.10
N GLY A 123 -0.25 7.50 -12.16
CA GLY A 123 -0.05 8.92 -11.83
C GLY A 123 0.49 9.79 -12.97
N MET A 124 0.96 9.18 -14.06
CA MET A 124 1.39 9.85 -15.29
C MET A 124 0.46 9.57 -16.50
N SER A 125 -0.70 8.95 -16.27
CA SER A 125 -1.66 8.72 -17.35
C SER A 125 -2.17 10.05 -17.89
N LYS A 126 -2.13 10.20 -19.21
CA LYS A 126 -2.74 11.32 -19.93
C LYS A 126 -4.07 10.95 -20.59
N LEU A 127 -4.43 9.66 -20.52
CA LEU A 127 -5.61 9.12 -21.19
C LEU A 127 -6.62 8.62 -20.17
N GLU A 128 -7.89 8.73 -20.54
CA GLU A 128 -9.04 8.13 -19.87
C GLU A 128 -9.55 6.88 -20.62
N PRO A 129 -10.39 6.04 -19.98
CA PRO A 129 -11.00 4.88 -20.65
C PRO A 129 -11.76 5.22 -21.94
N GLN A 130 -12.29 6.44 -22.05
CA GLN A 130 -13.04 6.89 -23.23
C GLN A 130 -12.09 7.17 -24.41
N ASP A 131 -10.96 7.84 -24.15
CA ASP A 131 -9.90 8.10 -25.14
C ASP A 131 -9.39 6.79 -25.74
N VAL A 132 -9.16 5.79 -24.89
CA VAL A 132 -8.70 4.46 -25.31
C VAL A 132 -9.70 3.79 -26.25
N LYS A 133 -11.01 3.95 -26.01
CA LYS A 133 -12.05 3.42 -26.91
C LYS A 133 -12.04 4.16 -28.24
N ILE A 134 -11.92 5.49 -28.22
CA ILE A 134 -11.83 6.32 -29.43
C ILE A 134 -10.62 5.90 -30.26
N ILE A 135 -9.43 5.84 -29.64
CA ILE A 135 -8.19 5.42 -30.30
C ILE A 135 -8.38 4.06 -30.98
N ARG A 136 -8.96 3.07 -30.28
CA ARG A 136 -9.15 1.72 -30.83
C ARG A 136 -10.13 1.64 -32.00
N SER A 137 -11.10 2.56 -32.11
CA SER A 137 -12.04 2.57 -33.23
C SER A 137 -11.49 3.26 -34.48
N GLN A 138 -10.39 4.01 -34.38
CA GLN A 138 -9.81 4.71 -35.53
C GLN A 138 -9.14 3.75 -36.52
N GLN A 139 -9.22 4.14 -37.80
CA GLN A 139 -8.58 3.50 -38.93
C GLN A 139 -8.02 4.60 -39.86
N PRO A 140 -6.92 4.33 -40.60
CA PRO A 140 -6.11 3.12 -40.55
C PRO A 140 -5.30 3.02 -39.24
N GLN A 141 -4.94 1.80 -38.83
CA GLN A 141 -4.06 1.56 -37.68
C GLN A 141 -2.59 1.44 -38.12
N ASP A 142 -2.05 2.53 -38.66
CA ASP A 142 -0.68 2.63 -39.13
C ASP A 142 0.14 3.70 -38.38
N TRP A 143 1.41 3.85 -38.75
CA TRP A 143 2.30 4.80 -38.09
C TRP A 143 1.92 6.28 -38.32
N SER A 144 1.32 6.62 -39.46
CA SER A 144 0.90 8.00 -39.73
C SER A 144 -0.28 8.37 -38.84
N ALA A 145 -1.29 7.52 -38.79
CA ALA A 145 -2.43 7.70 -37.90
C ALA A 145 -2.01 7.69 -36.42
N ALA A 146 -1.02 6.87 -36.04
CA ALA A 146 -0.47 6.88 -34.69
C ALA A 146 0.18 8.22 -34.31
N LYS A 147 0.83 8.91 -35.25
CA LYS A 147 1.38 10.25 -35.03
C LYS A 147 0.29 11.27 -34.79
N GLU A 148 -0.70 11.32 -35.67
CA GLU A 148 -1.83 12.26 -35.57
C GLU A 148 -2.60 12.07 -34.26
N LEU A 149 -2.90 10.82 -33.88
CA LEU A 149 -3.56 10.52 -32.62
C LEU A 149 -2.66 10.80 -31.41
N GLY A 150 -1.36 10.53 -31.51
CA GLY A 150 -0.40 10.86 -30.47
C GLY A 150 -0.38 12.35 -30.16
N GLU A 151 -0.34 13.18 -31.20
CA GLU A 151 -0.42 14.64 -31.08
C GLU A 151 -1.78 15.07 -30.48
N ALA A 152 -2.89 14.55 -31.00
CA ALA A 152 -4.24 14.91 -30.55
C ALA A 152 -4.48 14.59 -29.06
N PHE A 153 -3.96 13.47 -28.57
CA PHE A 153 -4.12 13.04 -27.17
C PHE A 153 -2.89 13.38 -26.29
N GLY A 154 -1.89 14.07 -26.83
CA GLY A 154 -0.69 14.48 -26.10
C GLY A 154 0.18 13.31 -25.60
N VAL A 155 0.18 12.17 -26.30
CA VAL A 155 0.94 10.96 -25.98
C VAL A 155 1.92 10.58 -27.08
N ASP A 156 2.95 9.80 -26.75
CA ASP A 156 3.87 9.27 -27.75
C ASP A 156 3.14 8.33 -28.74
N PRO A 157 3.43 8.37 -30.06
CA PRO A 157 2.80 7.50 -31.06
C PRO A 157 2.94 6.00 -30.74
N GLY A 158 4.01 5.58 -30.08
CA GLY A 158 4.18 4.22 -29.58
C GLY A 158 3.13 3.83 -28.52
N THR A 159 2.61 4.78 -27.76
CA THR A 159 1.47 4.57 -26.84
C THR A 159 0.22 4.19 -27.63
N ILE A 160 -0.05 4.86 -28.75
CA ILE A 160 -1.17 4.56 -29.64
C ILE A 160 -1.03 3.14 -30.21
N LEU A 161 0.16 2.79 -30.72
CA LEU A 161 0.44 1.43 -31.19
C LEU A 161 0.25 0.36 -30.11
N HIS A 162 0.64 0.66 -28.86
CA HIS A 162 0.43 -0.25 -27.72
C HIS A 162 -1.04 -0.41 -27.35
N ILE A 163 -1.84 0.64 -27.51
CA ILE A 163 -3.30 0.61 -27.30
C ILE A 163 -3.98 -0.25 -28.38
N TRP A 164 -3.62 -0.07 -29.65
CA TRP A 164 -4.13 -0.87 -30.77
C TRP A 164 -3.74 -2.35 -30.64
N SER A 165 -2.47 -2.64 -30.36
CA SER A 165 -1.98 -4.01 -30.14
C SER A 165 -2.39 -4.63 -28.80
N ARG A 166 -3.20 -3.93 -27.98
CA ARG A 166 -3.66 -4.38 -26.66
C ARG A 166 -2.51 -4.76 -25.72
N LYS A 167 -1.31 -4.20 -25.90
CA LYS A 167 -0.19 -4.36 -24.96
C LYS A 167 -0.43 -3.59 -23.67
N THR A 168 -1.06 -2.41 -23.77
CA THR A 168 -1.51 -1.60 -22.64
C THR A 168 -3.04 -1.50 -22.60
N TRP A 169 -3.59 -0.96 -21.50
CA TRP A 169 -5.03 -0.75 -21.33
C TRP A 169 -5.92 -2.00 -21.57
N ARG A 170 -5.40 -3.21 -21.31
CA ARG A 170 -6.09 -4.50 -21.52
C ARG A 170 -7.42 -4.68 -20.79
N HIS A 171 -7.63 -3.89 -19.73
CA HIS A 171 -8.82 -3.94 -18.88
C HIS A 171 -9.97 -3.07 -19.43
N ILE A 172 -9.68 -2.24 -20.43
CA ILE A 172 -10.66 -1.54 -21.27
C ILE A 172 -10.80 -2.35 -22.56
#